data_AF-A0A127B7J0-F1
#
_entry.id   AF-A0A127B7J0-F1
#
_cell.length_a   1.000
_cell.length_b   1.000
_cell.length_c   1.000
_cell.angle_alpha   90.00
_cell.angle_beta   90.00
_cell.angle_gamma   90.00
#
_symmetry.space_group_name_H-M   'P 1'
#
loop_
_entity.id
_entity.type
_entity.pdbx_description
1 polymer ?
#
loop_
_entity_poly.entity_id
_entity_poly.type
_entity_poly.pdbx_seq_one_letter_code
_entity_poly.pdbx_strand_id
1 'polypeptide(L)'
;MEEIKVSKKDILFYERLRIISELAPIREKIRAFENKYGMTLEEFEKWLENSREESFEAWDDYIEWKAYSKKLEELQRRLEEIQNAQRVRIT
;
A
#
# COMPACT_ATOMS: atom_id res chain seq x y z
N MET A 1 -30.48 -9.08 27.26
CA MET A 1 -29.18 -8.68 26.71
C MET A 1 -28.92 -9.55 25.51
N GLU A 2 -28.63 -8.97 24.35
CA GLU A 2 -28.21 -9.75 23.17
C GLU A 2 -26.73 -10.14 23.33
N GLU A 3 -26.44 -11.43 23.14
CA GLU A 3 -25.08 -11.98 23.19
C GLU A 3 -24.48 -11.96 21.79
N ILE A 4 -23.33 -11.31 21.61
CA ILE A 4 -22.57 -11.34 20.35
C ILE A 4 -21.45 -12.38 20.49
N LYS A 5 -21.47 -13.40 19.62
CA LYS A 5 -20.42 -14.43 19.56
C LYS A 5 -19.41 -14.07 18.48
N VAL A 6 -18.15 -13.91 18.88
CA VAL A 6 -17.03 -13.61 17.98
C VAL A 6 -16.01 -14.74 18.07
N SER A 7 -15.60 -15.27 16.91
CA SER A 7 -14.55 -16.29 16.81
C SER A 7 -13.20 -15.67 16.43
N LYS A 8 -12.13 -16.45 16.61
CA LYS A 8 -10.79 -16.10 16.10
C LYS A 8 -10.80 -15.84 14.58
N LYS A 9 -11.64 -16.57 13.82
CA LYS A 9 -11.76 -16.39 12.37
C LYS A 9 -12.36 -15.03 12.02
N ASP A 10 -13.32 -14.56 12.81
CA ASP A 10 -13.96 -13.26 12.61
C ASP A 10 -12.98 -12.12 12.87
N ILE A 11 -12.15 -12.22 13.92
CA ILE A 11 -11.09 -11.26 14.21
C ILE A 11 -10.06 -11.21 13.07
N LEU A 12 -9.59 -12.37 12.59
CA LEU A 12 -8.66 -12.45 11.46
C LEU A 12 -9.28 -11.94 10.15
N PHE A 13 -10.59 -12.14 9.96
CA PHE A 13 -11.30 -11.62 8.80
C PHE A 13 -11.40 -10.08 8.84
N TYR A 14 -11.75 -9.52 10.00
CA TYR A 14 -11.80 -8.08 10.20
C TYR A 14 -10.44 -7.41 10.00
N GLU A 15 -9.38 -7.99 10.56
CA GLU A 15 -8.01 -7.49 10.38
C GLU A 15 -7.56 -7.51 8.90
N ARG A 16 -7.91 -8.56 8.15
CA ARG A 16 -7.68 -8.61 6.70
C ARG A 16 -8.45 -7.52 5.96
N LEU A 17 -9.72 -7.33 6.28
CA LEU A 17 -10.56 -6.28 5.68
C LEU A 17 -9.97 -4.89 5.92
N ARG A 18 -9.48 -4.62 7.12
CA ARG A 18 -8.83 -3.35 7.45
C ARG A 18 -7.61 -3.10 6.56
N ILE A 19 -6.73 -4.08 6.41
CA ILE A 19 -5.55 -3.94 5.52
C ILE A 19 -5.97 -3.75 4.07
N ILE A 20 -6.97 -4.51 3.59
CA ILE A 20 -7.49 -4.35 2.22
C ILE A 20 -8.08 -2.95 2.00
N SER A 21 -8.80 -2.40 2.98
CA SER A 21 -9.35 -1.05 2.90
C SER A 21 -8.27 0.03 2.84
N GLU A 22 -7.11 -0.20 3.45
CA GLU A 22 -5.95 0.70 3.35
C GLU A 22 -5.22 0.53 2.00
N LEU A 23 -5.15 -0.70 1.48
CA LEU A 23 -4.49 -1.00 0.21
C LEU A 23 -5.17 -0.37 -1.01
N ALA A 24 -6.52 -0.36 -1.03
CA ALA A 24 -7.29 0.13 -2.17
C ALA A 24 -6.93 1.58 -2.58
N PRO A 25 -6.97 2.59 -1.70
CA PRO A 25 -6.62 3.96 -2.07
C PRO A 25 -5.14 4.12 -2.45
N ILE A 26 -4.22 3.37 -1.83
CA ILE A 26 -2.79 3.42 -2.15
C ILE A 26 -2.54 2.93 -3.59
N ARG A 27 -3.20 1.83 -3.98
CA ARG A 27 -3.10 1.30 -5.36
C ARG A 27 -3.63 2.29 -6.38
N GLU A 28 -4.75 2.96 -6.09
CA GLU A 28 -5.29 4.00 -6.97
C GLU A 28 -4.37 5.21 -7.08
N LYS A 29 -3.70 5.61 -5.99
CA LYS A 29 -2.69 6.68 -6.02
C LYS A 29 -1.48 6.31 -6.89
N ILE A 30 -0.94 5.10 -6.75
CA ILE A 30 0.14 4.60 -7.60
C ILE A 30 -0.28 4.60 -9.07
N ARG A 31 -1.48 4.07 -9.39
CA ARG A 31 -2.02 4.08 -10.76
C ARG A 31 -2.19 5.49 -11.31
N ALA A 32 -2.56 6.46 -10.48
CA ALA A 32 -2.67 7.85 -10.91
C ALA A 32 -1.33 8.40 -11.40
N PHE A 33 -0.23 8.07 -10.71
CA PHE A 33 1.12 8.45 -11.16
C PHE A 33 1.55 7.68 -12.41
N GLU A 34 1.31 6.36 -12.47
CA GLU A 34 1.58 5.55 -13.67
C GLU A 34 0.83 6.11 -14.89
N ASN A 35 -0.42 6.53 -14.72
CA ASN A 35 -1.21 7.16 -15.78
C ASN A 35 -0.72 8.58 -16.11
N LYS A 36 -0.28 9.36 -15.12
CA LYS A 36 0.24 10.73 -15.31
C LYS A 36 1.51 10.71 -16.16
N TYR A 37 2.42 9.76 -15.90
CA TYR A 37 3.74 9.70 -16.54
C TYR A 37 3.84 8.66 -17.65
N GLY A 38 2.91 7.71 -17.72
CA GLY A 38 2.86 6.65 -18.73
C GLY A 38 3.97 5.60 -18.58
N MET A 39 4.52 5.43 -17.37
CA MET A 39 5.66 4.55 -17.08
C MET A 39 5.58 4.02 -15.64
N THR A 40 6.43 3.05 -15.28
CA THR A 40 6.53 2.57 -13.88
C THR A 40 7.36 3.51 -13.01
N LEU A 41 7.33 3.31 -11.68
CA LEU A 41 8.14 4.10 -10.76
C LEU A 41 9.65 3.96 -11.05
N GLU A 42 10.11 2.75 -11.38
CA GLU A 42 11.51 2.49 -11.69
C GLU A 42 11.94 3.16 -13.01
N GLU A 43 11.05 3.21 -13.99
CA GLU A 43 11.28 3.92 -15.25
C GLU A 43 11.31 5.43 -15.01
N PHE A 44 10.41 5.94 -14.17
CA PHE A 44 10.33 7.34 -13.77
C PHE A 44 11.57 7.80 -13.00
N GLU A 45 12.07 6.99 -12.07
CA GLU A 45 13.31 7.23 -11.32
C GLU A 45 14.50 7.40 -12.27
N LYS A 46 14.65 6.49 -13.25
CA LYS A 46 15.70 6.59 -14.28
C LYS A 46 15.53 7.82 -15.15
N TRP A 47 14.30 8.16 -15.53
CA TRP A 47 14.03 9.35 -16.33
C TRP A 47 14.40 10.63 -15.58
N LEU A 48 14.06 10.73 -14.28
CA LEU A 48 14.43 11.85 -13.40
C LEU A 48 15.95 12.02 -13.28
N GLU A 49 16.68 10.93 -13.05
CA GLU A 49 18.15 10.95 -12.93
C GLU A 49 18.87 11.39 -14.21
N ASN A 50 18.28 11.07 -15.38
CA ASN A 50 18.85 11.40 -16.68
C ASN A 50 18.29 12.70 -17.28
N SER A 51 17.33 13.34 -16.61
CA SER A 51 16.75 14.60 -17.08
C SER A 51 17.80 15.71 -16.97
N ARG A 52 17.94 16.49 -18.04
CA ARG A 52 18.82 17.69 -18.04
C ARG A 52 18.20 18.87 -17.30
N GLU A 53 16.88 18.89 -17.17
CA GLU A 53 16.14 19.94 -16.49
C GLU A 53 15.44 19.36 -15.26
N GLU A 54 15.68 19.97 -14.10
CA GLU A 54 15.02 19.60 -12.85
C GLU A 54 13.61 20.20 -12.84
N SER A 55 12.61 19.34 -12.71
CA SER A 55 11.24 19.74 -12.43
C SER A 55 10.93 19.44 -10.96
N PHE A 56 10.67 20.50 -10.18
CA PHE A 56 10.27 20.37 -8.77
C PHE A 56 9.00 19.51 -8.63
N GLU A 57 8.04 19.69 -9.53
CA GLU A 57 6.81 18.88 -9.54
C GLU A 57 7.12 17.40 -9.77
N ALA A 58 8.04 17.07 -10.69
CA ALA A 58 8.42 15.69 -10.93
C ALA A 58 9.14 15.05 -9.73
N TRP A 59 9.97 15.82 -9.03
CA TRP A 59 10.61 15.36 -7.79
C TRP A 59 9.62 15.16 -6.64
N ASP A 60 8.67 16.08 -6.46
CA ASP A 60 7.62 15.95 -5.45
C ASP A 60 6.75 14.72 -5.72
N ASP A 61 6.33 14.53 -6.97
CA ASP A 61 5.57 13.36 -7.40
C ASP A 61 6.36 12.05 -7.18
N TYR A 62 7.65 12.05 -7.48
CA TYR A 62 8.52 10.90 -7.23
C TYR A 62 8.60 10.54 -5.74
N ILE A 63 8.77 11.54 -4.87
CA ILE A 63 8.84 11.32 -3.42
C ILE A 63 7.53 10.75 -2.90
N GLU A 64 6.39 11.32 -3.33
CA GLU A 64 5.06 10.85 -2.94
C GLU A 64 4.82 9.43 -3.46
N TRP A 65 5.10 9.16 -4.73
CA TRP A 65 4.91 7.85 -5.35
C TRP A 65 5.80 6.77 -4.71
N LYS A 66 7.06 7.09 -4.43
CA LYS A 66 7.99 6.17 -3.72
C LYS A 66 7.51 5.88 -2.30
N ALA A 67 6.90 6.85 -1.61
CA ALA A 67 6.30 6.64 -0.30
C ALA A 67 5.09 5.69 -0.36
N TYR A 68 4.18 5.88 -1.32
CA TYR A 68 3.04 4.96 -1.50
C TYR A 68 3.48 3.56 -1.89
N SER A 69 4.48 3.42 -2.75
CA SER A 69 5.00 2.11 -3.19
C SER A 69 5.59 1.33 -2.00
N LYS A 70 6.37 1.99 -1.14
CA LYS A 70 6.85 1.39 0.12
C LYS A 70 5.70 1.02 1.06
N LYS A 71 4.67 1.87 1.16
CA LYS A 71 3.51 1.57 2.00
C LYS A 71 2.71 0.37 1.49
N LEU A 72 2.59 0.25 0.16
CA LEU A 72 1.97 -0.89 -0.50
C LEU A 72 2.70 -2.20 -0.14
N GLU A 73 4.03 -2.22 -0.25
CA GLU A 73 4.85 -3.38 0.13
C GLU A 73 4.68 -3.76 1.61
N GLU A 74 4.70 -2.78 2.51
CA GLU A 74 4.51 -2.99 3.95
C GLU A 74 3.16 -3.64 4.26
N LEU A 75 2.09 -3.11 3.66
CA LEU A 75 0.73 -3.62 3.86
C LEU A 75 0.52 -5.00 3.21
N GLN A 76 1.14 -5.26 2.05
CA GLN A 76 1.13 -6.59 1.44
C GLN A 76 1.83 -7.63 2.32
N ARG A 77 3.02 -7.29 2.86
CA ARG A 77 3.72 -8.18 3.80
C ARG A 77 2.89 -8.45 5.04
N ARG A 78 2.27 -7.41 5.61
CA ARG A 78 1.38 -7.56 6.78
C ARG A 78 0.17 -8.43 6.46
N LEU A 79 -0.39 -8.32 5.25
CA LEU A 79 -1.50 -9.18 4.83
C LEU A 79 -1.08 -10.65 4.76
N GLU A 80 0.09 -10.94 4.20
CA GLU A 80 0.67 -12.29 4.14
C GLU A 80 0.96 -12.86 5.54
N GLU A 81 1.50 -12.03 6.44
CA GLU A 81 1.72 -12.41 7.84
C GLU A 81 0.40 -12.80 8.54
N ILE A 82 -0.68 -12.05 8.32
CA ILE A 82 -1.99 -12.35 8.90
C ILE A 82 -2.60 -13.61 8.26
N GLN A 83 -2.43 -13.82 6.96
CA GLN A 83 -2.90 -15.04 6.29
C GLN A 83 -2.20 -16.30 6.85
N ASN A 84 -0.91 -16.18 7.17
CA ASN A 84 -0.11 -17.28 7.73
C ASN A 84 -0.16 -17.34 9.27
N ALA A 85 -0.88 -16.41 9.93
CA ALA A 85 -0.90 -16.30 11.38
C ALA A 85 -1.60 -17.49 12.05
N GLN A 86 -0.83 -18.38 12.66
CA GLN A 86 -1.34 -19.51 13.41
C GLN A 86 -1.84 -19.13 14.82
N ARG A 87 -1.39 -18.01 15.39
CA ARG A 87 -1.71 -17.57 16.76
C ARG A 87 -2.23 -16.14 16.76
N VAL A 88 -3.29 -15.89 17.52
CA VAL A 88 -3.87 -14.55 17.77
C VAL A 88 -3.78 -14.31 19.26
N ARG A 89 -3.13 -13.21 19.66
CA ARG A 89 -3.07 -12.76 21.05
C ARG A 89 -4.05 -11.61 21.20
N ILE A 90 -4.96 -11.71 22.17
CA ILE A 90 -5.86 -10.62 22.58
C ILE A 90 -5.21 -9.97 23.80
N THR A 91 -4.97 -8.66 23.74
CA THR A 91 -4.39 -7.84 24.82
C THR A 91 -5.38 -6.80 25.26
#